data_AF-A0A7X5Q3V2-F1
#
_entry.id   AF-A0A7X5Q3V2-F1
#
_cell.length_a   1.000
_cell.length_b   1.000
_cell.length_c   1.000
_cell.angle_alpha   90.00
_cell.angle_beta   90.00
_cell.angle_gamma   90.00
#
_symmetry.space_group_name_H-M   'P 1'
#
loop_
_entity.id
_entity.type
_entity.pdbx_description
1 polymer ?
#
loop_
_entity_poly.entity_id
_entity_poly.type
_entity_poly.pdbx_seq_one_letter_code
_entity_poly.pdbx_strand_id
1 'polypeptide(L)' 'MIYIHPEHTHTSIRVMPGKPHSKYPHQQKPYVICRKNGKTLDKFGKIVNSTAPEAHIPIEEFIFKD' A
#
# COMPACT_ATOMS: atom_id res chain seq x y z
N MET A 1 -6.49 -2.41 -8.49
CA MET A 1 -5.75 -3.54 -9.10
C MET A 1 -4.89 -4.21 -8.03
N ILE A 2 -4.69 -5.53 -8.08
CA ILE A 2 -3.77 -6.25 -7.17
C ILE A 2 -2.70 -6.95 -8.03
N TYR A 3 -1.43 -6.74 -7.69
CA TYR A 3 -0.29 -7.45 -8.23
C TYR A 3 0.27 -8.38 -7.16
N ILE A 4 0.60 -9.62 -7.53
CA ILE A 4 1.14 -10.64 -6.63
C ILE A 4 2.54 -11.00 -7.14
N HIS A 5 3.52 -11.08 -6.24
CA HIS A 5 4.87 -11.45 -6.63
C HIS A 5 4.90 -12.90 -7.15
N PRO A 6 5.51 -13.17 -8.32
CA PRO A 6 5.43 -14.49 -8.98
C PRO A 6 6.09 -15.60 -8.15
N GLU A 7 7.17 -15.29 -7.43
CA GLU A 7 7.95 -16.26 -6.64
C GLU A 7 7.61 -16.22 -5.14
N HIS A 8 6.97 -15.14 -4.69
CA HIS A 8 6.69 -14.88 -3.29
C HIS A 8 5.21 -14.53 -3.15
N THR A 9 4.35 -15.54 -3.24
CA THR A 9 2.89 -15.37 -3.29
C THR A 9 2.29 -14.66 -2.07
N HIS A 10 3.05 -14.53 -0.99
CA HIS A 10 2.69 -13.74 0.20
C HIS A 10 3.07 -12.25 0.11
N THR A 11 3.66 -11.82 -1.00
CA THR A 11 3.95 -10.42 -1.33
C THR A 11 2.95 -9.92 -2.36
N SER A 12 2.28 -8.81 -2.05
CA SER A 12 1.28 -8.22 -2.94
C SER A 12 1.25 -6.70 -2.85
N ILE A 13 0.91 -6.08 -3.96
CA ILE A 13 0.78 -4.63 -4.11
C ILE A 13 -0.65 -4.37 -4.56
N ARG A 14 -1.42 -3.65 -3.76
CA ARG A 14 -2.78 -3.22 -4.11
C ARG A 14 -2.76 -1.74 -4.47
N VAL A 15 -3.05 -1.44 -5.73
CA VAL A 15 -3.22 -0.08 -6.24
C VAL A 15 -4.68 0.33 -6.11
N MET A 16 -4.91 1.45 -5.43
CA MET A 16 -6.22 2.02 -5.15
C MET A 16 -6.31 3.40 -5.83
N PRO A 17 -7.38 3.68 -6.60
CA PRO A 17 -7.54 4.97 -7.29
C PRO A 17 -7.83 6.16 -6.35
N GLY A 18 -8.00 5.91 -5.06
CA GLY A 18 -8.47 6.90 -4.09
C GLY A 18 -10.00 7.07 -4.11
N LYS A 19 -10.51 7.79 -3.11
CA LYS A 19 -11.91 8.15 -2.94
C LYS A 19 -11.98 9.63 -2.55
N PRO A 20 -12.22 10.57 -3.49
CA PRO A 20 -12.07 12.01 -3.26
C PRO A 20 -12.79 12.56 -2.03
N HIS A 21 -13.98 12.03 -1.70
CA HIS A 21 -14.77 12.44 -0.54
C HIS A 21 -14.61 11.54 0.68
N SER A 22 -13.51 10.79 0.78
CA SER A 22 -13.23 9.99 1.98
C SER A 22 -13.02 10.90 3.18
N LYS A 23 -13.56 10.49 4.35
CA LYS A 23 -13.23 11.12 5.64
C LYS A 23 -11.77 10.93 6.05
N TYR A 24 -11.06 10.02 5.38
CA TYR A 24 -9.64 9.74 5.61
C TYR A 24 -8.80 10.41 4.52
N PRO A 25 -8.03 11.48 4.84
CA PRO A 25 -7.27 12.24 3.85
C PRO A 25 -6.31 11.38 3.02
N HIS A 26 -5.64 10.41 3.65
CA HIS A 26 -4.69 9.49 3.01
C HIS A 26 -5.34 8.49 2.03
N GLN A 27 -6.68 8.45 1.96
CA GLN A 27 -7.43 7.65 0.99
C GLN A 27 -8.08 8.48 -0.11
N GLN A 28 -7.91 9.82 -0.12
CA GLN A 28 -8.60 10.69 -1.07
C GLN A 28 -7.99 10.66 -2.46
N LYS A 29 -6.65 10.64 -2.53
CA LYS A 29 -5.86 10.54 -3.76
C LYS A 29 -5.49 9.08 -4.06
N PRO A 30 -4.98 8.75 -5.26
CA PRO A 30 -4.47 7.42 -5.55
C PRO A 30 -3.33 7.00 -4.60
N TYR A 31 -3.40 5.76 -4.12
CA TYR A 31 -2.43 5.20 -3.17
C TYR A 31 -2.20 3.71 -3.40
N VAL A 32 -1.14 3.21 -2.78
CA VAL A 32 -0.70 1.82 -2.81
C VAL A 32 -0.70 1.26 -1.39
N ILE A 33 -1.16 0.03 -1.24
CA ILE A 33 -0.91 -0.80 -0.06
C ILE A 33 0.05 -1.91 -0.45
N CYS A 34 1.19 -1.98 0.21
CA CYS A 34 2.15 -3.07 0.06
C CYS A 34 2.02 -4.05 1.22
N ARG A 35 1.91 -5.34 0.92
CA ARG A 35 1.93 -6.41 1.92
C ARG A 35 3.04 -7.40 1.60
N LYS A 36 3.78 -7.83 2.62
CA LYS A 36 4.81 -8.87 2.55
C LYS A 36 4.59 -9.84 3.72
N ASN A 37 4.47 -11.13 3.43
CA ASN A 37 4.23 -12.17 4.43
C ASN A 37 3.05 -11.87 5.36
N GLY A 38 1.95 -11.37 4.79
CA GLY A 38 0.73 -11.00 5.53
C GLY A 38 0.81 -9.69 6.33
N LYS A 39 1.99 -9.08 6.46
CA LYS A 39 2.22 -7.79 7.13
C LYS A 39 2.10 -6.64 6.14
N THR A 40 1.64 -5.49 6.61
CA THR A 40 1.52 -4.27 5.80
C THR A 40 2.74 -3.39 6.06
N LEU A 41 3.29 -2.81 4.99
CA LEU A 41 4.51 -2.00 5.06
C LEU A 41 4.20 -0.54 4.72
N ASP A 42 4.94 0.38 5.33
CA ASP A 42 5.02 1.78 4.91
C ASP A 42 6.00 1.97 3.74
N LYS A 43 6.16 3.21 3.27
CA LYS A 43 7.08 3.56 2.17
C LYS A 43 8.56 3.29 2.46
N PHE A 44 8.93 3.11 3.73
CA PHE A 44 10.29 2.79 4.15
C PHE A 44 10.50 1.28 4.35
N GLY A 45 9.45 0.47 4.19
CA GLY A 45 9.49 -0.98 4.41
C GLY A 45 9.27 -1.38 5.88
N LYS A 46 8.84 -0.46 6.74
CA LYS A 46 8.54 -0.76 8.15
C LYS A 46 7.15 -1.37 8.27
N ILE A 47 7.01 -2.38 9.14
CA ILE A 47 5.72 -2.97 9.45
C ILE A 47 4.85 -1.97 10.21
N VAL A 48 3.65 -1.73 9.69
CA VAL A 48 2.66 -0.80 10.24
C VAL A 48 1.28 -1.45 10.28
N ASN A 49 0.37 -0.84 11.04
CA ASN A 49 -1.03 -1.29 11.04
C ASN A 49 -1.65 -0.98 9.66
N SER A 50 -2.40 -1.92 9.09
CA SER A 50 -3.04 -1.75 7.78
C SER A 50 -4.00 -0.57 7.68
N THR A 51 -4.56 -0.10 8.79
CA THR A 51 -5.47 1.05 8.82
C THR A 51 -4.77 2.37 9.12
N ALA A 52 -3.47 2.33 9.43
CA ALA A 52 -2.71 3.54 9.73
C ALA A 52 -2.49 4.37 8.46
N PRO A 53 -2.42 5.71 8.56
CA PRO A 53 -2.19 6.57 7.40
C PRO A 53 -0.95 6.18 6.59
N GLU A 54 0.14 5.81 7.25
CA GLU A 54 1.42 5.44 6.64
C GLU A 54 1.38 4.12 5.86
N ALA A 55 0.35 3.27 6.06
CA ALA A 55 0.11 2.10 5.24
C ALA A 55 -0.45 2.43 3.84
N HIS A 56 -0.92 3.66 3.64
CA HIS A 56 -1.52 4.14 2.41
C HIS A 56 -0.53 5.05 1.68
N ILE A 57 0.39 4.44 0.95
CA ILE A 57 1.52 5.12 0.33
C ILE A 57 1.02 5.87 -0.91
N PRO A 58 1.17 7.21 -1.00
CA PRO A 58 0.82 7.93 -2.22
C PRO A 58 1.46 7.28 -3.45
N ILE A 59 0.72 7.15 -4.55
CA ILE A 59 1.21 6.38 -5.73
C ILE A 59 2.52 6.95 -6.28
N GLU A 60 2.70 8.27 -6.18
CA GLU A 60 3.90 9.01 -6.60
C GLU A 60 5.13 8.79 -5.70
N GLU A 61 4.92 8.30 -4.47
CA GLU A 61 5.98 7.99 -3.51
C GLU A 61 6.29 6.48 -3.46
N PHE A 62 5.50 5.64 -4.14
CA PHE A 62 5.67 4.20 -4.07
C PHE A 62 6.86 3.73 -4.92
N ILE A 63 7.86 3.16 -4.24
CA ILE A 63 8.99 2.47 -4.85
C ILE A 63 8.93 1.02 -4.41
N PHE A 64 8.77 0.09 -5.36
CA PHE A 64 8.88 -1.33 -5.05
C PHE A 64 10.33 -1.68 -4.70
N LYS A 65 10.51 -2.35 -3.57
CA LYS A 65 11.78 -2.89 -3.10
C LYS A 65 11.56 -4.36 -2.77
N ASP A 66 12.40 -5.21 -3.33
CA ASP A 66 12.36 -6.65 -3.10
C ASP A 66 12.97 -7.01 -1.74
#